data_AF-A0A3S3NPT6-F1
#
_entry.id   AF-A0A3S3NPT6-F1
#
_cell.length_a   1.000
_cell.length_b   1.000
_cell.length_c   1.000
_cell.angle_alpha   90.00
_cell.angle_beta   90.00
_cell.angle_gamma   90.00
#
_symmetry.space_group_name_H-M   'P 1'
#
loop_
_entity.id
_entity.type
_entity.pdbx_description
1 polymer ?
#
loop_
_entity_poly.entity_id
_entity_poly.type
_entity_poly.pdbx_seq_one_letter_code
_entity_poly.pdbx_strand_id
1 'polypeptide(L)'
;MKTTLIVMRHSVRLDCAHFNWLLDCFDKEGKIYTPKSEEDPETIVIRDRNEFIADTPLSVSGFDLAAEKGKELLETLGKIDAVFSSPALRCVETAKRIAIKIEPGLFEPLTYGLYRQFPQWLSPSLLQANGFPVDVNYEPIISVQSLQTEYPHESVVAYFARSKYVTEQILKRFVQAIPEGGKILLVAHASSLIANDPLNVEVPQTYNELKPKIRFCGFCNAKQIEIE
;
A
#
# COMPACT_ATOMS: atom_id res chain seq x y z
N MET A 1 -11.87 6.83 24.08
CA MET A 1 -12.06 5.36 23.94
C MET A 1 -10.98 4.93 22.97
N LYS A 2 -10.22 3.87 23.27
CA LYS A 2 -8.96 3.61 22.58
C LYS A 2 -9.20 3.10 21.16
N THR A 3 -8.67 3.82 20.17
CA THR A 3 -8.57 3.35 18.78
C THR A 3 -7.15 2.93 18.51
N THR A 4 -6.96 1.70 18.04
CA THR A 4 -5.63 1.21 17.67
C THR A 4 -5.43 1.39 16.17
N LEU A 5 -4.45 2.20 15.79
CA LEU A 5 -4.01 2.36 14.41
C LEU A 5 -2.80 1.47 14.15
N ILE A 6 -2.89 0.60 13.15
CA ILE A 6 -1.79 -0.22 12.67
C ILE A 6 -1.41 0.29 11.29
N VAL A 7 -0.16 0.72 11.12
CA VAL A 7 0.39 1.05 9.81
C VAL A 7 1.33 -0.07 9.39
N MET A 8 1.08 -0.69 8.25
CA MET A 8 1.84 -1.82 7.73
C MET A 8 2.39 -1.49 6.35
N ARG A 9 3.67 -1.80 6.14
CA ARG A 9 4.29 -1.77 4.82
C ARG A 9 3.88 -3.00 4.02
N HIS A 10 3.62 -2.83 2.73
CA HIS A 10 3.47 -3.94 1.78
C HIS A 10 4.63 -4.95 1.86
N SER A 11 4.38 -6.19 1.45
CA SER A 11 5.36 -7.27 1.49
C SER A 11 6.39 -7.20 0.35
N VAL A 12 7.13 -8.29 0.14
CA VAL A 12 8.22 -8.39 -0.85
C VAL A 12 7.68 -8.21 -2.27
N ARG A 13 8.23 -7.21 -2.98
CA ARG A 13 7.89 -6.90 -4.38
C ARG A 13 8.59 -7.87 -5.32
N LEU A 14 7.90 -8.24 -6.41
CA LEU A 14 8.46 -9.12 -7.43
C LEU A 14 9.67 -8.49 -8.14
N ASP A 15 9.64 -7.19 -8.44
CA ASP A 15 10.80 -6.50 -9.03
C ASP A 15 12.03 -6.38 -8.12
N CYS A 16 11.89 -6.64 -6.82
CA CYS A 16 13.03 -6.78 -5.91
C CYS A 16 13.54 -8.23 -5.86
N ALA A 17 12.64 -9.21 -5.92
CA ALA A 17 12.97 -10.64 -5.81
C ALA A 17 13.49 -11.22 -7.13
N HIS A 18 12.94 -10.76 -8.25
CA HIS A 18 13.29 -11.14 -9.61
C HIS A 18 13.36 -9.87 -10.48
N PHE A 19 14.53 -9.22 -10.50
CA PHE A 19 14.72 -7.89 -11.10
C PHE A 19 14.27 -7.77 -12.58
N ASN A 20 14.49 -8.81 -13.39
CA ASN A 20 14.14 -8.82 -14.82
C ASN A 20 12.84 -9.56 -15.15
N TRP A 21 11.98 -9.84 -14.16
CA TRP A 21 10.77 -10.66 -14.33
C TRP A 21 9.88 -10.20 -15.50
N LEU A 22 9.79 -8.90 -15.78
CA LEU A 22 9.01 -8.37 -16.90
C LEU A 22 9.55 -8.81 -18.27
N LEU A 23 10.85 -9.01 -18.41
CA LEU A 23 11.48 -9.51 -19.64
C LEU A 23 11.46 -11.04 -19.68
N ASP A 24 11.64 -11.68 -18.52
CA ASP A 24 11.83 -13.12 -18.43
C ASP A 24 10.48 -13.87 -18.47
N CYS A 25 9.45 -13.32 -17.84
CA CYS A 25 8.15 -13.99 -17.65
C CYS A 25 7.12 -13.67 -18.73
N PHE A 26 7.34 -12.67 -19.58
CA PHE A 26 6.40 -12.37 -20.67
C PHE A 26 6.93 -12.89 -22.01
N ASP A 27 6.02 -13.31 -22.89
CA ASP A 27 6.35 -13.58 -24.29
C ASP A 27 6.88 -12.32 -25.02
N LYS A 28 7.35 -12.51 -26.26
CA LYS A 28 7.95 -11.42 -27.04
C LYS A 28 6.97 -10.29 -27.32
N GLU A 29 5.69 -10.63 -27.40
CA GLU A 29 4.55 -9.75 -27.63
C GLU A 29 4.09 -9.04 -26.34
N GLY A 30 4.56 -9.47 -25.17
CA GLY A 30 4.18 -8.92 -23.87
C GLY A 30 2.77 -9.30 -23.40
N LYS A 31 2.16 -10.34 -23.97
CA LYS A 31 0.76 -10.72 -23.77
C LYS A 31 0.58 -11.90 -22.82
N ILE A 32 1.46 -12.88 -22.89
CA ILE A 32 1.34 -14.12 -22.12
C ILE A 32 2.39 -14.11 -21.01
N TYR A 33 1.93 -14.21 -19.76
CA TYR A 33 2.77 -14.39 -18.59
C TYR A 33 3.04 -15.88 -18.35
N THR A 34 4.28 -16.25 -18.02
CA THR A 34 4.71 -17.58 -17.63
C THR A 34 5.79 -17.46 -16.57
N PRO A 35 5.58 -17.97 -15.33
CA PRO A 35 6.58 -17.89 -14.27
C PRO A 35 7.89 -18.61 -14.67
N LYS A 36 9.05 -18.07 -14.26
CA LYS A 36 10.39 -18.57 -14.62
C LYS A 36 11.27 -18.90 -13.42
N SER A 37 10.85 -18.52 -12.22
CA SER A 37 11.57 -18.69 -10.96
C SER A 37 10.59 -19.02 -9.83
N GLU A 38 11.12 -19.46 -8.70
CA GLU A 38 10.33 -19.74 -7.48
C GLU A 38 9.70 -18.47 -6.88
N GLU A 39 10.20 -17.29 -7.23
CA GLU A 39 9.66 -16.00 -6.76
C GLU A 39 8.50 -15.49 -7.62
N ASP A 40 8.29 -16.07 -8.81
CA ASP A 40 7.25 -15.66 -9.75
C ASP A 40 5.90 -16.28 -9.37
N PRO A 41 4.86 -15.47 -9.08
CA PRO A 41 3.53 -15.99 -8.80
C PRO A 41 3.01 -16.85 -9.97
N GLU A 42 2.24 -17.90 -9.68
CA GLU A 42 1.66 -18.74 -10.76
C GLU A 42 0.76 -17.93 -11.71
N THR A 43 0.07 -16.93 -11.16
CA THR A 43 -0.81 -16.02 -11.89
C THR A 43 -0.65 -14.61 -11.36
N ILE A 44 -0.80 -13.63 -12.26
CA ILE A 44 -0.86 -12.21 -11.95
C ILE A 44 -2.15 -11.61 -12.49
N VAL A 45 -2.51 -10.42 -12.02
CA VAL A 45 -3.67 -9.67 -12.53
C VAL A 45 -3.55 -9.43 -14.04
N ILE A 46 -4.67 -9.49 -14.77
CA ILE A 46 -4.66 -9.27 -16.22
C ILE A 46 -4.66 -7.76 -16.48
N ARG A 47 -3.56 -7.26 -17.06
CA ARG A 47 -3.39 -5.86 -17.48
C ARG A 47 -2.23 -5.73 -18.49
N ASP A 48 -2.02 -4.54 -19.04
CA ASP A 48 -0.90 -4.29 -19.96
C ASP A 48 0.44 -4.47 -19.23
N ARG A 49 1.37 -5.18 -19.87
CA ARG A 49 2.70 -5.48 -19.32
C ARG A 49 3.43 -4.21 -18.84
N ASN A 50 3.32 -3.10 -19.56
CA ASN A 50 4.05 -1.88 -19.23
C ASN A 50 3.50 -1.18 -17.98
N GLU A 51 2.25 -1.45 -17.61
CA GLU A 51 1.67 -0.87 -16.39
C GLU A 51 2.34 -1.43 -15.12
N PHE A 52 2.84 -2.67 -15.18
CA PHE A 52 3.60 -3.27 -14.08
C PHE A 52 4.96 -2.62 -13.83
N ILE A 53 5.50 -1.84 -14.77
CA ILE A 53 6.78 -1.13 -14.61
C ILE A 53 6.73 -0.19 -13.40
N ALA A 54 5.59 0.47 -13.19
CA ALA A 54 5.36 1.38 -12.07
C ALA A 54 4.49 0.77 -10.96
N ASP A 55 3.93 -0.43 -11.17
CA ASP A 55 2.96 -1.07 -10.28
C ASP A 55 3.15 -2.60 -10.19
N THR A 56 4.37 -3.00 -9.79
CA THR A 56 4.77 -4.41 -9.62
C THR A 56 3.91 -5.15 -8.58
N PRO A 57 3.63 -6.46 -8.80
CA PRO A 57 2.99 -7.31 -7.80
C PRO A 57 3.97 -7.74 -6.68
N LEU A 58 3.46 -8.49 -5.71
CA LEU A 58 4.27 -9.26 -4.76
C LEU A 58 4.93 -10.47 -5.44
N SER A 59 6.07 -10.90 -4.90
CA SER A 59 6.64 -12.22 -5.19
C SER A 59 5.94 -13.33 -4.41
N VAL A 60 6.23 -14.59 -4.71
CA VAL A 60 5.76 -15.75 -3.93
C VAL A 60 6.14 -15.61 -2.45
N SER A 61 7.41 -15.32 -2.15
CA SER A 61 7.85 -15.06 -0.77
C SER A 61 7.15 -13.84 -0.14
N GLY A 62 6.77 -12.86 -0.96
CA GLY A 62 5.97 -11.72 -0.56
C GLY A 62 4.56 -12.11 -0.10
N PHE A 63 3.88 -12.99 -0.84
CA PHE A 63 2.58 -13.53 -0.44
C PHE A 63 2.66 -14.33 0.85
N ASP A 64 3.67 -15.20 0.99
CA ASP A 64 3.85 -16.02 2.18
C ASP A 64 4.09 -15.17 3.43
N LEU A 65 4.99 -14.19 3.33
CA LEU A 65 5.28 -13.27 4.44
C LEU A 65 4.06 -12.41 4.81
N ALA A 66 3.28 -11.97 3.83
CA ALA A 66 2.03 -11.22 4.08
C ALA A 66 1.00 -12.09 4.81
N ALA A 67 0.88 -13.36 4.43
CA ALA A 67 -0.04 -14.30 5.07
C ALA A 67 0.38 -14.61 6.52
N GLU A 68 1.67 -14.84 6.77
CA GLU A 68 2.24 -15.02 8.10
C GLU A 68 1.99 -13.80 8.99
N LYS A 69 2.31 -12.59 8.50
CA LYS A 69 2.10 -11.35 9.25
C LYS A 69 0.63 -11.06 9.52
N GLY A 70 -0.24 -11.33 8.56
CA GLY A 70 -1.68 -11.22 8.77
C GLY A 70 -2.20 -12.18 9.85
N LYS A 71 -1.64 -13.40 9.91
CA LYS A 71 -1.98 -14.36 10.98
C LYS A 71 -1.49 -13.86 12.35
N GLU A 72 -0.22 -13.43 12.44
CA GLU A 72 0.37 -12.87 13.66
C GLU A 72 -0.43 -11.68 14.20
N LEU A 73 -0.85 -10.76 13.32
CA LEU A 73 -1.69 -9.61 13.70
C LEU A 73 -3.04 -10.05 14.26
N LEU A 74 -3.71 -11.01 13.62
CA LEU A 74 -5.01 -11.49 14.09
C LEU A 74 -4.90 -12.27 15.41
N GLU A 75 -3.81 -13.00 15.63
CA GLU A 75 -3.54 -13.69 16.89
C GLU A 75 -3.24 -12.71 18.03
N THR A 76 -2.49 -11.64 17.73
CA THR A 76 -2.06 -10.66 18.74
C THR A 76 -3.16 -9.64 19.06
N LEU A 77 -3.86 -9.14 18.03
CA LEU A 77 -4.81 -8.04 18.15
C LEU A 77 -6.26 -8.51 18.05
N GLY A 78 -6.52 -9.76 17.66
CA GLY A 78 -7.88 -10.22 17.36
C GLY A 78 -8.44 -9.54 16.11
N LYS A 79 -9.73 -9.17 16.18
CA LYS A 79 -10.44 -8.55 15.05
C LYS A 79 -9.84 -7.19 14.65
N ILE A 80 -9.71 -6.98 13.34
CA ILE A 80 -9.47 -5.68 12.69
C ILE A 80 -10.80 -5.19 12.12
N ASP A 81 -11.18 -3.95 12.45
CA ASP A 81 -12.51 -3.41 12.15
C ASP A 81 -12.56 -2.68 10.81
N ALA A 82 -11.44 -2.09 10.37
CA ALA A 82 -11.33 -1.45 9.06
C ALA A 82 -9.94 -1.60 8.44
N VAL A 83 -9.90 -1.83 7.13
CA VAL A 83 -8.65 -1.88 6.35
C VAL A 83 -8.69 -0.88 5.23
N PHE A 84 -7.61 -0.11 5.14
CA PHE A 84 -7.35 0.81 4.05
C PHE A 84 -6.03 0.41 3.39
N SER A 85 -6.01 0.42 2.07
CA SER A 85 -4.81 0.12 1.30
C SER A 85 -4.45 1.28 0.39
N SER A 86 -3.16 1.54 0.26
CA SER A 86 -2.64 2.27 -0.91
C SER A 86 -3.06 1.55 -2.20
N PRO A 87 -3.28 2.27 -3.31
CA PRO A 87 -3.73 1.68 -4.58
C PRO A 87 -2.66 0.84 -5.30
N ALA A 88 -1.40 0.87 -4.84
CA ALA A 88 -0.35 0.05 -5.43
C ALA A 88 -0.69 -1.45 -5.30
N LEU A 89 -0.50 -2.22 -6.37
CA LEU A 89 -0.89 -3.63 -6.43
C LEU A 89 -0.30 -4.44 -5.27
N ARG A 90 0.99 -4.26 -5.00
CA ARG A 90 1.70 -4.84 -3.84
C ARG A 90 1.04 -4.57 -2.48
N CYS A 91 0.42 -3.40 -2.29
CA CYS A 91 -0.28 -3.05 -1.06
C CYS A 91 -1.62 -3.79 -0.99
N VAL A 92 -2.38 -3.81 -2.09
CA VAL A 92 -3.67 -4.50 -2.18
C VAL A 92 -3.50 -6.02 -1.99
N GLU A 93 -2.47 -6.60 -2.60
CA GLU A 93 -2.11 -8.02 -2.45
C GLU A 93 -1.70 -8.37 -1.02
N THR A 94 -1.00 -7.46 -0.33
CA THR A 94 -0.66 -7.63 1.09
C THR A 94 -1.93 -7.62 1.96
N ALA A 95 -2.95 -6.82 1.61
CA ALA A 95 -4.17 -6.63 2.39
C ALA A 95 -5.27 -7.70 2.18
N LYS A 96 -5.10 -8.63 1.22
CA LYS A 96 -6.10 -9.53 0.56
C LYS A 96 -7.08 -10.32 1.45
N ARG A 97 -7.03 -10.24 2.79
CA ARG A 97 -7.83 -11.10 3.69
C ARG A 97 -9.16 -10.51 4.17
N ILE A 98 -9.37 -9.19 4.15
CA ILE A 98 -10.62 -8.54 4.63
C ILE A 98 -10.98 -7.33 3.77
N ALA A 99 -12.24 -6.86 3.85
CA ALA A 99 -12.78 -5.78 3.02
C ALA A 99 -11.85 -4.54 2.96
N ILE A 100 -11.27 -4.28 1.79
CA ILE A 100 -10.22 -3.29 1.54
C ILE A 100 -10.86 -2.01 1.00
N LYS A 101 -10.57 -0.89 1.66
CA LYS A 101 -10.87 0.46 1.17
C LYS A 101 -9.64 1.03 0.46
N ILE A 102 -9.75 1.32 -0.84
CA ILE A 102 -8.61 1.83 -1.62
C ILE A 102 -8.49 3.34 -1.42
N GLU A 103 -7.43 3.79 -0.75
CA GLU A 103 -7.15 5.19 -0.45
C GLU A 103 -5.88 5.66 -1.19
N PRO A 104 -6.00 6.38 -2.32
CA PRO A 104 -4.88 6.98 -3.05
C PRO A 104 -4.02 7.88 -2.17
N GLY A 105 -4.61 8.55 -1.18
CA GLY A 105 -3.91 9.33 -0.17
C GLY A 105 -2.89 8.55 0.68
N LEU A 106 -2.88 7.22 0.63
CA LEU A 106 -1.86 6.36 1.26
C LEU A 106 -0.70 5.99 0.32
N PHE A 107 -0.71 6.42 -0.94
CA PHE A 107 0.42 6.16 -1.85
C PHE A 107 1.70 6.87 -1.37
N GLU A 108 2.87 6.30 -1.67
CA GLU A 108 4.18 6.88 -1.36
C GLU A 108 4.42 8.19 -2.13
N PRO A 109 5.46 8.98 -1.78
CA PRO A 109 5.72 10.22 -2.48
C PRO A 109 5.94 10.01 -3.98
N LEU A 110 5.20 10.75 -4.78
CA LEU A 110 5.30 10.70 -6.25
C LEU A 110 6.69 11.13 -6.75
N THR A 111 7.43 11.90 -5.94
CA THR A 111 8.76 12.43 -6.24
C THR A 111 9.91 11.49 -5.93
N TYR A 112 9.65 10.22 -5.59
CA TYR A 112 10.70 9.23 -5.30
C TYR A 112 11.72 8.99 -6.44
N GLY A 113 11.53 9.60 -7.62
CA GLY A 113 12.39 9.42 -8.79
C GLY A 113 12.32 8.00 -9.39
N LEU A 114 11.55 7.11 -8.76
CA LEU A 114 11.29 5.73 -9.18
C LEU A 114 10.31 5.68 -10.36
N TYR A 115 9.49 6.73 -10.51
CA TYR A 115 8.40 6.77 -11.46
C TYR A 115 8.72 7.75 -12.59
N ARG A 116 9.01 7.21 -13.78
CA ARG A 116 9.09 8.03 -15.01
C ARG A 116 7.71 8.50 -15.49
N GLN A 117 6.67 7.80 -15.04
CA GLN A 117 5.26 8.07 -15.34
C GLN A 117 4.42 7.77 -14.10
N PHE A 118 3.29 8.44 -13.95
CA PHE A 118 2.34 8.13 -12.87
C PHE A 118 1.90 6.66 -12.97
N PRO A 119 1.93 5.88 -11.87
CA PRO A 119 1.49 4.50 -11.90
C PRO A 119 0.04 4.39 -12.35
N GLN A 120 -0.23 3.53 -13.33
CA GLN A 120 -1.60 3.16 -13.66
C GLN A 120 -2.04 2.14 -12.61
N TRP A 121 -2.98 2.49 -11.74
CA TRP A 121 -3.54 1.52 -10.77
C TRP A 121 -4.79 0.87 -11.32
N LEU A 122 -5.04 -0.37 -10.93
CA LEU A 122 -6.34 -1.00 -11.17
C LEU A 122 -7.43 -0.23 -10.41
N SER A 123 -8.57 0.00 -11.05
CA SER A 123 -9.73 0.60 -10.38
C SER A 123 -10.28 -0.35 -9.30
N PRO A 124 -10.98 0.16 -8.27
CA PRO A 124 -11.64 -0.69 -7.26
C PRO A 124 -12.51 -1.79 -7.88
N SER A 125 -13.27 -1.49 -8.94
CA SER A 125 -14.10 -2.48 -9.63
C SER A 125 -13.28 -3.56 -10.35
N LEU A 126 -12.14 -3.19 -10.96
CA LEU A 126 -11.25 -4.16 -11.58
C LEU A 126 -10.56 -5.03 -10.54
N LEU A 127 -10.13 -4.46 -9.40
CA LEU A 127 -9.61 -5.23 -8.28
C LEU A 127 -10.64 -6.23 -7.77
N GLN A 128 -11.90 -5.80 -7.57
CA GLN A 128 -12.98 -6.70 -7.17
C GLN A 128 -13.22 -7.82 -8.19
N ALA A 129 -13.20 -7.50 -9.50
CA ALA A 129 -13.33 -8.49 -10.57
C ALA A 129 -12.16 -9.50 -10.61
N ASN A 130 -10.98 -9.12 -10.12
CA ASN A 130 -9.81 -9.99 -9.94
C ASN A 130 -9.82 -10.75 -8.59
N GLY A 131 -10.94 -10.71 -7.85
CA GLY A 131 -11.12 -11.50 -6.62
C GLY A 131 -10.53 -10.87 -5.36
N PHE A 132 -10.09 -9.60 -5.41
CA PHE A 132 -9.72 -8.87 -4.19
C PHE A 132 -10.99 -8.42 -3.45
N PRO A 133 -11.06 -8.53 -2.11
CA PRO A 133 -12.23 -8.12 -1.34
C PRO A 133 -12.29 -6.60 -1.21
N VAL A 134 -12.47 -5.86 -2.31
CA VAL A 134 -12.47 -4.40 -2.34
C VAL A 134 -13.88 -3.84 -2.13
N ASP A 135 -13.99 -2.85 -1.25
CA ASP A 135 -15.19 -2.02 -1.08
C ASP A 135 -15.24 -0.97 -2.19
N VAL A 136 -16.03 -1.26 -3.23
CA VAL A 136 -16.21 -0.39 -4.41
C VAL A 136 -17.03 0.87 -4.12
N ASN A 137 -17.71 0.94 -2.96
CA ASN A 137 -18.50 2.10 -2.54
C ASN A 137 -17.72 3.04 -1.62
N TYR A 138 -16.46 2.71 -1.33
CA TYR A 138 -15.61 3.57 -0.54
C TYR A 138 -15.23 4.83 -1.33
N GLU A 139 -15.61 5.99 -0.79
CA GLU A 139 -15.21 7.29 -1.31
C GLU A 139 -13.87 7.74 -0.68
N PRO A 140 -12.78 7.82 -1.46
CA PRO A 140 -11.47 8.18 -0.94
C PRO A 140 -11.43 9.62 -0.40
N ILE A 141 -10.56 9.85 0.59
CA ILE A 141 -10.28 11.18 1.12
C ILE A 141 -9.49 11.99 0.10
N ILE A 142 -8.50 11.37 -0.56
CA ILE A 142 -7.82 11.95 -1.71
C ILE A 142 -8.09 11.07 -2.91
N SER A 143 -8.75 11.63 -3.92
CA SER A 143 -9.00 10.91 -5.18
C SER A 143 -7.71 10.70 -5.99
N VAL A 144 -7.71 9.72 -6.90
CA VAL A 144 -6.59 9.53 -7.85
C VAL A 144 -6.36 10.80 -8.67
N GLN A 145 -7.43 11.47 -9.09
CA GLN A 145 -7.36 12.71 -9.85
C GLN A 145 -6.69 13.83 -9.05
N SER A 146 -7.13 14.07 -7.80
CA SER A 146 -6.51 15.05 -6.90
C SER A 146 -5.03 14.75 -6.69
N LEU A 147 -4.68 13.48 -6.49
CA LEU A 147 -3.30 13.06 -6.33
C LEU A 147 -2.44 13.38 -7.58
N GLN A 148 -2.99 13.21 -8.78
CA GLN A 148 -2.33 13.54 -10.05
C GLN A 148 -2.19 15.04 -10.29
N THR A 149 -3.21 15.83 -9.97
CA THR A 149 -3.25 17.25 -10.32
C THR A 149 -2.63 18.15 -9.25
N GLU A 150 -2.77 17.81 -7.97
CA GLU A 150 -2.37 18.67 -6.85
C GLU A 150 -1.00 18.28 -6.26
N TYR A 151 -0.58 17.03 -6.41
CA TYR A 151 0.67 16.49 -5.84
C TYR A 151 1.74 16.00 -6.83
N PRO A 152 1.73 16.34 -8.15
CA PRO A 152 2.63 15.69 -9.13
C PRO A 152 4.12 15.89 -8.83
N HIS A 153 4.46 16.94 -8.07
CA HIS A 153 5.82 17.27 -7.65
C HIS A 153 5.89 17.54 -6.13
N GLU A 154 5.15 16.76 -5.33
CA GLU A 154 5.11 16.97 -3.89
C GLU A 154 6.50 16.90 -3.23
N SER A 155 6.82 17.89 -2.39
CA SER A 155 7.98 17.83 -1.51
C SER A 155 7.78 16.77 -0.43
N VAL A 156 8.85 16.36 0.25
CA VAL A 156 8.73 15.43 1.39
C VAL A 156 7.81 16.01 2.47
N VAL A 157 7.88 17.30 2.74
CA VAL A 157 7.00 17.99 3.69
C VAL A 157 5.53 17.92 3.24
N ALA A 158 5.25 18.15 1.96
CA ALA A 158 3.89 18.06 1.41
C ALA A 158 3.33 16.64 1.48
N TYR A 159 4.16 15.62 1.20
CA TYR A 159 3.79 14.22 1.38
C TYR A 159 3.44 13.89 2.84
N PHE A 160 4.25 14.34 3.80
CA PHE A 160 3.96 14.16 5.23
C PHE A 160 2.64 14.85 5.61
N ALA A 161 2.42 16.07 5.10
CA ALA A 161 1.18 16.81 5.34
C ALA A 161 -0.05 16.06 4.81
N ARG A 162 -0.03 15.56 3.57
CA ARG A 162 -1.18 14.80 3.04
C ARG A 162 -1.36 13.46 3.74
N SER A 163 -0.27 12.78 4.12
CA SER A 163 -0.32 11.50 4.83
C SER A 163 -0.97 11.66 6.20
N LYS A 164 -0.59 12.72 6.93
CA LYS A 164 -1.21 13.08 8.21
C LYS A 164 -2.69 13.43 8.02
N TYR A 165 -3.02 14.29 7.06
CA TYR A 165 -4.39 14.68 6.76
C TYR A 165 -5.29 13.46 6.47
N VAL A 166 -4.85 12.55 5.59
CA VAL A 166 -5.58 11.32 5.25
C VAL A 166 -5.79 10.46 6.50
N THR A 167 -4.75 10.28 7.30
CA THR A 167 -4.84 9.49 8.55
C THR A 167 -5.85 10.08 9.53
N GLU A 168 -5.82 11.41 9.73
CA GLU A 168 -6.76 12.12 10.60
C GLU A 168 -8.20 12.00 10.10
N GLN A 169 -8.43 12.10 8.78
CA GLN A 169 -9.77 11.93 8.21
C GLN A 169 -10.26 10.48 8.32
N ILE A 170 -9.39 9.48 8.14
CA ILE A 170 -9.72 8.07 8.36
C ILE A 170 -10.14 7.87 9.82
N LEU A 171 -9.33 8.33 10.78
CA LEU A 171 -9.60 8.21 12.21
C LEU A 171 -10.93 8.89 12.57
N LYS A 172 -11.17 10.10 12.05
CA LYS A 172 -12.41 10.85 12.27
C LYS A 172 -13.63 10.09 11.76
N ARG A 173 -13.60 9.60 10.50
CA ARG A 173 -14.70 8.81 9.92
C ARG A 173 -14.92 7.51 10.69
N PHE A 174 -13.84 6.87 11.14
CA PHE A 174 -13.90 5.63 11.89
C PHE A 174 -14.53 5.80 13.27
N VAL A 175 -14.08 6.79 14.06
CA VAL A 175 -14.64 7.07 15.40
C VAL A 175 -16.12 7.47 15.31
N GLN A 176 -16.53 8.13 14.23
CA GLN A 176 -17.96 8.40 13.99
C GLN A 176 -18.77 7.13 13.72
N ALA A 177 -18.19 6.15 13.03
CA ALA A 177 -18.85 4.89 12.70
C ALA A 177 -18.80 3.86 13.84
N ILE A 178 -17.74 3.88 14.66
CA ILE A 178 -17.47 2.95 15.77
C ILE A 178 -17.07 3.77 17.02
N PRO A 179 -18.03 4.42 17.71
CA PRO A 179 -17.76 5.32 18.83
C PRO A 179 -17.09 4.64 20.04
N GLU A 180 -17.26 3.33 20.19
CA GLU A 180 -16.61 2.51 21.22
C GLU A 180 -15.11 2.29 20.97
N GLY A 181 -14.59 2.71 19.82
CA GLY A 181 -13.21 2.44 19.40
C GLY A 181 -13.06 1.08 18.72
N GLY A 182 -11.89 0.84 18.14
CA GLY A 182 -11.62 -0.35 17.36
C GLY A 182 -10.24 -0.31 16.72
N LYS A 183 -9.99 -1.23 15.79
CA LYS A 183 -8.67 -1.38 15.15
C LYS A 183 -8.72 -1.08 13.66
N ILE A 184 -7.84 -0.19 13.22
CA ILE A 184 -7.68 0.20 11.83
C ILE A 184 -6.34 -0.29 11.33
N LEU A 185 -6.30 -0.95 10.17
CA LEU A 185 -5.07 -1.31 9.48
C LEU A 185 -4.91 -0.47 8.20
N LEU A 186 -3.79 0.23 8.09
CA LEU A 186 -3.35 0.91 6.87
C LEU A 186 -2.25 0.08 6.22
N VAL A 187 -2.48 -0.46 5.02
CA VAL A 187 -1.46 -1.19 4.25
C VAL A 187 -0.91 -0.27 3.15
N ALA A 188 0.34 0.15 3.31
CA ALA A 188 0.95 1.18 2.49
C ALA A 188 2.47 0.93 2.31
N HIS A 189 3.30 1.96 2.46
CA HIS A 189 4.71 1.94 2.05
C HIS A 189 5.66 2.09 3.24
N ALA A 190 6.96 1.93 3.01
CA ALA A 190 7.95 2.05 4.07
C ALA A 190 7.92 3.43 4.75
N SER A 191 7.72 4.50 3.96
CA SER A 191 7.58 5.87 4.45
C SER A 191 6.27 6.10 5.23
N SER A 192 5.24 5.30 4.99
CA SER A 192 3.94 5.41 5.67
C SER A 192 4.04 5.10 7.17
N LEU A 193 4.97 4.21 7.58
CA LEU A 193 5.22 3.91 9.00
C LEU A 193 5.59 5.14 9.84
N ILE A 194 6.07 6.20 9.19
CA ILE A 194 6.48 7.46 9.81
C ILE A 194 5.50 8.58 9.44
N ALA A 195 5.08 8.67 8.18
CA ALA A 195 4.23 9.75 7.68
C ALA A 195 2.75 9.61 8.06
N ASN A 196 2.27 8.40 8.31
CA ASN A 196 0.90 8.11 8.75
C ASN A 196 0.82 7.84 10.27
N ASP A 197 1.87 8.12 11.02
CA ASP A 197 1.79 8.15 12.48
C ASP A 197 1.33 9.55 12.93
N PRO A 198 0.10 9.70 13.45
CA PRO A 198 -0.41 11.01 13.89
C PRO A 198 0.33 11.57 15.10
N LEU A 199 1.03 10.72 15.87
CA LEU A 199 1.83 11.10 17.04
C LEU A 199 3.27 11.46 16.67
N ASN A 200 3.70 11.17 15.43
CA ASN A 200 5.04 11.49 14.99
C ASN A 200 5.18 13.01 14.77
N VAL A 201 6.13 13.62 15.47
CA VAL A 201 6.43 15.05 15.40
C VAL A 201 7.56 15.37 14.41
N GLU A 202 8.34 14.36 14.01
CA GLU A 202 9.45 14.56 13.09
C GLU A 202 8.98 14.56 11.63
N VAL A 203 9.17 15.70 10.97
CA VAL A 203 8.95 15.86 9.53
C VAL A 203 10.30 16.08 8.83
N PRO A 204 10.83 15.05 8.13
CA PRO A 204 12.00 15.21 7.28
C PRO A 204 11.76 16.30 6.24
N GLN A 205 12.73 17.18 6.04
CA GLN A 205 12.62 18.27 5.07
C GLN A 205 12.96 17.79 3.66
N THR A 206 13.86 16.81 3.56
CA THR A 206 14.39 16.30 2.30
C THR A 206 14.33 14.78 2.21
N TYR A 207 14.45 14.27 0.99
CA TYR A 207 14.53 12.82 0.77
C TYR A 207 15.79 12.20 1.40
N ASN A 208 16.90 12.94 1.46
CA ASN A 208 18.13 12.47 2.08
C ASN A 208 17.97 12.25 3.60
N GLU A 209 17.07 13.00 4.24
CA GLU A 209 16.71 12.78 5.66
C GLU A 209 15.72 11.62 5.84
N LEU A 210 14.81 11.41 4.88
CA LEU A 210 13.82 10.33 4.94
C LEU A 210 14.44 8.96 4.62
N LYS A 211 15.29 8.88 3.59
CA LYS A 211 15.89 7.65 3.06
C LYS A 211 16.54 6.74 4.12
N PRO A 212 17.34 7.23 5.08
CA PRO A 212 17.94 6.36 6.10
C PRO A 212 16.93 5.83 7.13
N LYS A 213 15.74 6.45 7.24
CA LYS A 213 14.68 6.04 8.18
C LYS A 213 13.78 4.92 7.63
N ILE A 214 13.93 4.59 6.35
CA ILE A 214 13.12 3.58 5.66
C ILE A 214 14.01 2.44 5.17
N ARG A 215 13.50 1.21 5.23
CA ARG A 215 14.19 0.05 4.63
C ARG A 215 13.57 -0.26 3.27
N PHE A 216 14.41 -0.43 2.25
CA PHE A 216 14.00 -0.79 0.89
C PHE A 216 13.90 -2.30 0.72
N CYS A 217 12.92 -2.74 -0.08
CA CYS A 217 12.57 -4.14 -0.36
C CYS A 217 12.50 -5.07 0.89
N GLY A 218 12.16 -6.35 0.73
CA GLY A 218 12.49 -7.42 1.70
C GLY A 218 11.94 -7.38 3.13
N PHE A 219 11.00 -6.49 3.49
CA PHE A 219 10.42 -6.45 4.83
C PHE A 219 8.92 -6.15 4.78
N CYS A 220 8.13 -6.88 5.55
CA CYS A 220 6.75 -6.53 5.91
C CYS A 220 6.74 -6.15 7.40
N ASN A 221 6.76 -4.84 7.67
CA ASN A 221 6.80 -4.29 9.03
C ASN A 221 5.49 -3.58 9.33
N ALA A 222 5.04 -3.70 10.58
CA ALA A 222 3.88 -3.00 11.10
C ALA A 222 4.25 -2.17 12.33
N LYS A 223 3.59 -1.02 12.49
CA LYS A 223 3.67 -0.14 13.65
C LYS A 223 2.27 0.03 14.23
N GLN A 224 2.12 -0.28 15.51
CA GLN A 224 0.91 -0.08 16.28
C GLN A 224 0.97 1.26 17.02
N ILE A 225 -0.13 2.00 17.02
CA ILE A 225 -0.26 3.34 17.59
C ILE A 225 -1.60 3.39 18.32
N GLU A 226 -1.58 3.72 19.61
CA GLU A 226 -2.81 3.90 20.40
C GLU A 226 -3.26 5.37 20.32
N ILE A 227 -4.51 5.59 19.91
CA ILE A 227 -5.16 6.90 19.82
C ILE A 227 -6.18 6.99 20.96
N GLU A 228 -6.08 8.04 21.79
CA GLU A 228 -6.94 8.28 22.95
C GLU A 228 -8.25 9.00 22.63
#